data_AF-A0A512C9V7-F1
#
_entry.id   AF-A0A512C9V7-F1
#
_cell.length_a   1.000
_cell.length_b   1.000
_cell.length_c   1.000
_cell.angle_alpha   90.00
_cell.angle_beta   90.00
_cell.angle_gamma   90.00
#
_symmetry.space_group_name_H-M   'P 1'
#
loop_
_entity.id
_entity.type
_entity.pdbx_description
1 polymer ?
#
loop_
_entity_poly.entity_id
_entity_poly.type
_entity_poly.pdbx_seq_one_letter_code
_entity_poly.pdbx_strand_id
1 'polypeptide(L)'
;MLLVIPFAHYIKDKSWEFSYTYGPPIAVAAFIAFEIVPTLIFHLIHWTKSQGLKVFIDTTNRVITFQVSAGNCYKFGFDDLTVIEYLTLYQQNKKRLSTSWSNYSYLQITTTDNKEFQISSLILTKDQFPIEPFETKYSFWPSITTIYKDNQPEIERAQQLQAEQVNILKVKFSNLTMDELKSRLERQKDYDELLIMAMEELLKEKSY
;
A
#
# COMPACT_ATOMS: atom_id res chain seq x y z
N MET A 1 8.51 -4.68 29.09
CA MET A 1 9.06 -4.41 30.44
C MET A 1 9.93 -5.54 30.98
N LEU A 2 9.48 -6.81 30.94
CA LEU A 2 10.21 -7.95 31.52
C LEU A 2 11.65 -8.19 30.99
N LEU A 3 11.98 -7.74 29.79
CA LEU A 3 13.32 -7.92 29.21
C LEU A 3 14.31 -6.80 29.54
N VAL A 4 13.88 -5.66 30.08
CA VAL A 4 14.78 -4.51 30.33
C VAL A 4 15.75 -4.79 31.47
N ILE A 5 15.32 -5.55 32.48
CA ILE A 5 16.13 -5.93 33.64
C ILE A 5 17.31 -6.85 33.25
N PRO A 6 17.09 -7.97 32.51
CA PRO A 6 18.22 -8.78 32.04
C PRO A 6 19.09 -8.05 31.01
N PHE A 7 18.53 -7.16 30.17
CA PHE A 7 19.32 -6.37 29.22
C PHE A 7 20.22 -5.34 29.91
N ALA A 8 19.71 -4.65 30.93
CA ALA A 8 20.50 -3.71 31.74
C ALA A 8 21.61 -4.40 32.54
N HIS A 9 21.40 -5.66 32.95
CA HIS A 9 22.43 -6.47 33.59
C HIS A 9 23.50 -7.00 32.60
N TYR A 10 23.12 -7.24 31.34
CA TYR A 10 24.03 -7.68 30.28
C TYR A 10 24.97 -6.57 29.79
N ILE A 11 24.66 -5.30 30.06
CA ILE A 11 25.58 -4.18 29.88
C ILE A 11 26.65 -4.31 30.97
N LYS A 12 27.87 -4.69 30.57
CA LYS A 12 29.03 -4.94 31.45
C LYS A 12 29.10 -3.89 32.58
N ASP A 13 29.29 -4.40 33.81
CA ASP A 13 29.57 -3.65 35.05
C ASP A 13 28.38 -3.07 35.83
N LYS A 14 27.14 -3.53 35.60
CA LYS A 14 25.97 -3.15 36.42
C LYS A 14 25.47 -4.29 37.32
N SER A 15 25.34 -4.01 38.62
CA SER A 15 24.80 -4.96 39.61
C SER A 15 23.31 -5.21 39.39
N TRP A 16 22.81 -6.36 39.86
CA TRP A 16 21.37 -6.66 39.84
C TRP A 16 20.54 -5.57 40.53
N GLU A 17 21.03 -5.05 41.66
CA GLU A 17 20.40 -3.97 42.41
C GLU A 17 20.26 -2.68 41.57
N PHE A 18 21.28 -2.35 40.77
CA PHE A 18 21.21 -1.25 39.81
C PHE A 18 20.14 -1.52 38.74
N SER A 19 20.11 -2.71 38.15
CA SER A 19 19.13 -3.05 37.10
C SER A 19 17.69 -3.03 37.60
N TYR A 20 17.42 -3.46 38.84
CA TYR A 20 16.08 -3.37 39.43
C TYR A 20 15.67 -1.93 39.76
N THR A 21 16.61 -1.11 40.22
CA THR A 21 16.35 0.28 40.62
C THR A 21 16.16 1.19 39.41
N TYR A 22 17.03 1.07 38.40
CA TYR A 22 17.09 1.99 37.26
C TYR A 22 16.47 1.42 35.97
N GLY A 23 16.32 0.09 35.86
CA GLY A 23 15.71 -0.54 34.69
C GLY A 23 14.28 -0.06 34.42
N PRO A 24 13.36 -0.09 35.41
CA PRO A 24 12.00 0.40 35.23
C PRO A 24 11.90 1.87 34.77
N PRO A 25 12.55 2.87 35.40
CA PRO A 25 12.45 4.25 34.93
C PRO A 25 13.06 4.44 33.53
N ILE A 26 14.16 3.74 33.20
CA ILE A 26 14.72 3.75 31.84
C ILE A 26 13.72 3.17 30.82
N ALA A 27 13.06 2.06 31.15
CA ALA A 27 12.04 1.45 30.30
C ALA A 27 10.87 2.40 30.05
N VAL A 28 10.40 3.09 31.10
CA VAL A 28 9.32 4.07 31.00
C VAL A 28 9.76 5.27 30.15
N ALA A 29 10.97 5.80 30.36
CA ALA A 29 11.51 6.90 29.56
C ALA A 29 11.63 6.50 28.08
N ALA A 30 12.12 5.30 27.78
CA ALA A 30 12.20 4.78 26.43
C ALA A 30 10.81 4.61 25.79
N PHE A 31 9.84 4.07 26.53
CA PHE A 31 8.46 3.95 26.05
C PHE A 31 7.84 5.31 25.71
N ILE A 32 8.05 6.31 26.57
CA ILE A 32 7.58 7.68 26.31
C ILE A 32 8.26 8.24 25.05
N ALA A 33 9.58 8.12 24.95
CA ALA A 33 10.36 8.71 23.86
C ALA A 33 10.11 8.04 22.49
N PHE A 34 9.89 6.72 22.45
CA PHE A 34 9.79 5.96 21.20
C PHE A 34 8.35 5.60 20.78
N GLU A 35 7.40 5.54 21.72
CA GLU A 35 5.99 5.25 21.40
C GLU A 35 5.10 6.48 21.58
N ILE A 36 5.05 7.06 22.79
CA ILE A 36 4.07 8.12 23.11
C ILE A 36 4.36 9.41 22.32
N VAL A 37 5.59 9.93 22.42
CA VAL A 37 5.95 11.21 21.80
C VAL A 37 5.80 11.16 20.28
N PRO A 38 6.33 10.15 19.56
CA PRO A 38 6.12 10.04 18.12
C PRO A 38 4.64 9.92 17.77
N THR A 39 3.89 9.04 18.45
CA THR A 39 2.45 8.86 18.18
C THR A 39 1.68 10.16 18.34
N LEU A 40 1.97 10.95 19.39
CA LEU A 40 1.34 12.24 19.61
C LEU A 40 1.69 13.24 18.49
N ILE A 41 2.96 13.28 18.06
CA ILE A 41 3.40 14.12 16.93
C ILE A 41 2.63 13.74 15.66
N PHE A 42 2.57 12.45 15.31
CA PHE A 42 1.81 11.97 14.16
C PHE A 42 0.33 12.32 14.28
N HIS A 43 -0.28 12.08 15.44
CA HIS A 43 -1.68 12.42 15.68
C HIS A 43 -1.94 13.91 15.44
N LEU A 44 -1.10 14.80 15.97
CA LEU A 44 -1.25 16.25 15.83
C LEU A 44 -1.05 16.70 14.38
N ILE A 45 -0.06 16.17 13.66
CA ILE A 45 0.14 16.48 12.23
C ILE A 45 -1.07 16.04 11.40
N HIS A 46 -1.60 14.85 11.66
CA HIS A 46 -2.79 14.34 10.97
C HIS A 46 -4.04 15.15 11.31
N TRP A 47 -4.23 15.48 12.59
CA TRP A 47 -5.34 16.27 13.08
C TRP A 47 -5.36 17.67 12.47
N THR A 48 -4.22 18.38 12.52
CA THR A 48 -4.10 19.75 12.00
C THR A 48 -4.34 19.83 10.51
N LYS A 49 -3.80 18.89 9.71
CA LYS A 49 -4.04 18.84 8.26
C LYS A 49 -5.47 18.49 7.87
N SER A 50 -6.20 17.81 8.76
CA SER A 50 -7.56 17.33 8.51
C SER A 50 -8.63 18.22 9.12
N GLN A 51 -8.23 19.29 9.79
CA GLN A 51 -9.14 20.11 10.56
C GLN A 51 -10.15 20.79 9.63
N GLY A 52 -11.44 20.54 9.87
CA GLY A 52 -12.53 21.11 9.07
C GLY A 52 -12.78 20.43 7.72
N LEU A 53 -12.06 19.33 7.41
CA LEU A 53 -12.40 18.45 6.29
C LEU A 53 -13.43 17.42 6.74
N LYS A 54 -14.52 17.29 5.99
CA LYS A 54 -15.45 16.16 6.10
C LYS A 54 -15.62 15.50 4.76
N VAL A 55 -15.64 14.17 4.76
CA VAL A 55 -15.79 13.36 3.56
C VAL A 55 -17.07 12.55 3.68
N PHE A 56 -17.95 12.67 2.69
CA PHE A 56 -19.16 11.88 2.58
C PHE A 56 -19.07 11.02 1.33
N ILE A 57 -19.28 9.72 1.49
CA ILE A 57 -19.18 8.75 0.41
C ILE A 57 -20.54 8.09 0.22
N ASP A 58 -21.12 8.30 -0.95
CA ASP A 58 -22.33 7.61 -1.39
C ASP A 58 -21.94 6.54 -2.40
N THR A 59 -21.82 5.31 -1.92
CA THR A 59 -21.43 4.16 -2.75
C THR A 59 -22.53 3.76 -3.73
N THR A 60 -23.80 4.02 -3.42
CA THR A 60 -24.95 3.70 -4.29
C THR A 60 -24.93 4.57 -5.53
N ASN A 61 -24.73 5.89 -5.33
CA ASN A 61 -24.70 6.85 -6.42
C ASN A 61 -23.29 7.06 -7.01
N ARG A 62 -22.26 6.39 -6.47
CA ARG A 62 -20.84 6.53 -6.84
C ARG A 62 -20.36 7.99 -6.78
N VAL A 63 -20.68 8.66 -5.68
CA VAL A 63 -20.34 10.07 -5.47
C VAL A 63 -19.58 10.26 -4.17
N ILE A 64 -18.54 11.09 -4.22
CA ILE A 64 -17.81 11.58 -3.06
C ILE A 64 -18.03 13.09 -2.89
N THR A 65 -18.23 13.52 -1.66
CA THR A 65 -18.38 14.94 -1.31
C THR A 65 -17.32 15.34 -0.28
N PHE A 66 -16.52 16.34 -0.64
CA PHE A 66 -15.53 16.97 0.23
C PHE A 66 -16.06 18.29 0.74
N GLN A 67 -16.28 18.40 2.04
CA GLN A 67 -16.57 19.66 2.70
C GLN A 67 -15.28 20.20 3.32
N VAL A 68 -14.73 21.25 2.74
CA VAL A 68 -13.53 21.94 3.20
C VAL A 68 -13.96 23.25 3.86
N SER A 69 -13.89 23.31 5.18
CA SER A 69 -14.36 24.45 5.99
C SER A 69 -15.85 24.81 5.79
N ALA A 70 -16.34 25.81 6.51
CA ALA A 70 -17.78 26.07 6.68
C ALA A 70 -18.51 26.65 5.44
N GLY A 71 -18.11 26.28 4.22
CA GLY A 71 -18.78 26.76 3.00
C GLY A 71 -18.31 26.15 1.69
N ASN A 72 -17.10 25.57 1.62
CA ASN A 72 -16.66 24.95 0.38
C ASN A 72 -17.06 23.48 0.36
N CYS A 73 -17.99 23.15 -0.52
CA CYS A 73 -18.47 21.79 -0.73
C CYS A 73 -18.18 21.41 -2.19
N TYR A 74 -17.42 20.35 -2.38
CA TYR A 74 -17.07 19.83 -3.69
C TYR A 74 -17.63 18.42 -3.84
N LYS A 75 -18.40 18.20 -4.89
CA LYS A 75 -19.06 16.92 -5.17
C LYS A 75 -18.52 16.38 -6.49
N PHE A 76 -18.01 15.16 -6.45
CA PHE A 76 -17.39 14.49 -7.59
C PHE A 76 -17.94 13.07 -7.75
N GLY A 77 -18.13 12.63 -8.99
CA GLY A 77 -18.31 11.21 -9.28
C GLY A 77 -17.00 10.45 -9.01
N PHE A 78 -17.09 9.15 -8.77
CA PHE A 78 -15.88 8.32 -8.63
C PHE A 78 -15.01 8.35 -9.89
N ASP A 79 -15.63 8.50 -11.06
CA ASP A 79 -14.94 8.54 -12.35
C ASP A 79 -14.24 9.89 -12.58
N ASP A 80 -14.53 10.91 -11.76
CA ASP A 80 -13.85 12.22 -11.79
C ASP A 80 -12.55 12.23 -10.97
N LEU A 81 -12.22 11.12 -10.28
CA LEU A 81 -11.00 11.01 -9.48
C LEU A 81 -9.86 10.46 -10.34
N THR A 82 -8.84 11.28 -10.58
CA THR A 82 -7.76 11.00 -11.54
C THR A 82 -6.57 10.32 -10.89
N VAL A 83 -6.19 10.78 -9.69
CA VAL A 83 -5.05 10.24 -8.96
C VAL A 83 -5.48 9.95 -7.54
N ILE A 84 -5.25 8.72 -7.08
CA ILE A 84 -5.50 8.29 -5.71
C ILE A 84 -4.20 7.66 -5.23
N GLU A 85 -3.47 8.40 -4.40
CA GLU A 85 -2.23 7.93 -3.79
C GLU A 85 -2.47 7.60 -2.33
N TYR A 86 -2.01 6.43 -1.90
CA TYR A 86 -1.99 6.06 -0.50
C TYR A 86 -0.60 6.29 0.08
N LEU A 87 -0.46 7.34 0.87
CA LEU A 87 0.77 7.70 1.57
C LEU A 87 0.75 7.04 2.95
N THR A 88 1.53 5.98 3.17
CA THR A 88 1.60 5.31 4.48
C THR A 88 3.01 5.32 5.04
N LEU A 89 3.12 5.32 6.37
CA LEU A 89 4.42 5.28 7.04
C LEU A 89 5.04 3.87 7.05
N TYR A 90 4.23 2.86 6.72
CA TYR A 90 4.57 1.47 6.93
C TYR A 90 4.25 0.61 5.71
N GLN A 91 5.26 -0.11 5.24
CA GLN A 91 5.09 -1.16 4.23
C GLN A 91 4.74 -2.47 4.93
N GLN A 92 3.50 -2.94 4.70
CA GLN A 92 2.97 -4.14 5.33
C GLN A 92 3.76 -5.41 4.99
N ASN A 93 4.51 -5.41 3.89
CA ASN A 93 5.06 -6.62 3.29
C ASN A 93 6.53 -6.97 3.61
N LYS A 94 7.32 -6.20 4.37
CA LYS A 94 8.73 -6.58 4.65
C LYS A 94 9.24 -6.20 6.04
N LYS A 95 9.26 -7.18 6.95
CA LYS A 95 10.19 -7.31 8.10
C LYS A 95 10.28 -6.17 9.12
N ARG A 96 9.44 -5.14 9.04
CA ARG A 96 9.47 -4.02 9.98
C ARG A 96 8.49 -4.28 11.12
N LEU A 97 8.88 -3.93 12.35
CA LEU A 97 7.99 -4.04 13.50
C LEU A 97 6.84 -3.04 13.33
N SER A 98 5.60 -3.52 13.45
CA SER A 98 4.42 -2.65 13.53
C SER A 98 4.52 -1.80 14.79
N THR A 99 4.51 -0.49 14.64
CA THR A 99 4.49 0.47 15.75
C THR A 99 3.10 1.05 15.91
N SER A 100 2.79 1.68 17.04
CA SER A 100 1.46 2.30 17.26
C SER A 100 1.13 3.36 16.21
N TRP A 101 2.16 3.99 15.64
CA TRP A 101 2.07 5.04 14.64
C TRP A 101 2.16 4.54 13.19
N SER A 102 2.27 3.23 12.94
CA SER A 102 2.26 2.68 11.57
C SER A 102 0.91 2.82 10.86
N ASN A 103 -0.16 3.04 11.61
CA ASN A 103 -1.53 3.17 11.10
C ASN A 103 -1.86 4.59 10.59
N TYR A 104 -0.91 5.53 10.72
CA TYR A 104 -1.05 6.86 10.18
C TYR A 104 -0.74 6.86 8.68
N SER A 105 -1.71 7.34 7.91
CA SER A 105 -1.62 7.42 6.45
C SER A 105 -2.47 8.55 5.90
N TYR A 106 -2.21 8.94 4.66
CA TYR A 106 -3.04 9.86 3.91
C TYR A 106 -3.50 9.23 2.60
N LEU A 107 -4.73 9.54 2.20
CA LEU A 107 -5.19 9.40 0.83
C LEU A 107 -5.08 10.76 0.16
N GLN A 108 -4.25 10.86 -0.87
CA GLN A 108 -4.16 12.04 -1.72
C GLN A 108 -5.00 11.80 -2.96
N ILE A 109 -6.05 12.60 -3.13
CA ILE A 109 -6.99 12.49 -4.24
C ILE A 109 -6.84 13.74 -5.10
N THR A 110 -6.54 13.54 -6.37
CA THR A 110 -6.62 14.57 -7.41
C THR A 110 -7.83 14.31 -8.28
N THR A 111 -8.55 15.37 -8.61
CA THR A 111 -9.75 15.32 -9.46
C THR A 111 -9.44 15.79 -10.89
N THR A 112 -10.37 15.58 -11.82
CA THR A 112 -10.28 16.04 -13.22
C THR A 112 -10.17 17.56 -13.36
N ASP A 113 -10.71 18.31 -12.40
CA ASP A 113 -10.57 19.78 -12.31
C ASP A 113 -9.29 20.23 -11.58
N ASN A 114 -8.30 19.34 -11.42
CA ASN A 114 -7.01 19.57 -10.77
C ASN A 114 -7.12 20.06 -9.31
N LYS A 115 -8.19 19.69 -8.60
CA LYS A 115 -8.25 19.91 -7.15
C LYS A 115 -7.61 18.75 -6.43
N GLU A 116 -6.88 19.08 -5.38
CA GLU A 116 -6.19 18.10 -4.54
C GLU A 116 -6.82 18.08 -3.15
N PHE A 117 -7.14 16.88 -2.69
CA PHE A 117 -7.68 16.62 -1.36
C PHE A 117 -6.75 15.63 -0.65
N GLN A 118 -6.25 16.02 0.52
CA GLN A 118 -5.47 15.15 1.39
C GLN A 118 -6.35 14.70 2.56
N ILE A 119 -6.78 13.44 2.55
CA ILE A 119 -7.59 12.83 3.61
C ILE A 119 -6.67 12.04 4.54
N SER A 120 -6.67 12.37 5.83
CA SER A 120 -5.97 11.58 6.84
C SER A 120 -6.72 10.31 7.21
N SER A 121 -6.00 9.28 7.66
CA SER A 121 -6.56 8.09 8.32
C SER A 121 -7.38 8.38 9.57
N LEU A 122 -7.29 9.59 10.15
CA LEU A 122 -8.19 10.02 11.22
C LEU A 122 -9.62 10.29 10.75
N ILE A 123 -9.82 10.59 9.46
CA ILE A 123 -11.14 10.79 8.85
C ILE A 123 -11.60 9.49 8.18
N LEU A 124 -10.73 8.92 7.34
CA LEU A 124 -11.04 7.76 6.53
C LEU A 124 -9.81 6.89 6.33
N THR A 125 -9.93 5.61 6.61
CA THR A 125 -8.87 4.63 6.36
C THR A 125 -8.94 4.09 4.92
N LYS A 126 -7.85 3.48 4.43
CA LYS A 126 -7.80 2.88 3.09
C LYS A 126 -8.95 1.90 2.87
N ASP A 127 -9.18 1.00 3.83
CA ASP A 127 -10.18 -0.08 3.71
C ASP A 127 -11.63 0.43 3.71
N GLN A 128 -11.86 1.68 4.14
CA GLN A 128 -13.17 2.34 4.10
C GLN A 128 -13.39 3.13 2.81
N PHE A 129 -12.35 3.30 1.99
CA PHE A 129 -12.43 4.03 0.74
C PHE A 129 -12.83 3.08 -0.40
N PRO A 130 -13.87 3.39 -1.21
CA PRO A 130 -14.46 2.45 -2.16
C PRO A 130 -13.66 2.26 -3.45
N ILE A 131 -12.53 2.96 -3.61
CA ILE A 131 -11.70 2.92 -4.83
C ILE A 131 -10.28 2.53 -4.41
N GLU A 132 -9.71 1.52 -5.06
CA GLU A 132 -8.32 1.16 -4.80
C GLU A 132 -7.37 2.27 -5.28
N PRO A 133 -6.40 2.69 -4.45
CA PRO A 133 -5.37 3.63 -4.85
C PRO A 133 -4.57 3.12 -6.06
N PHE A 134 -4.29 4.01 -7.00
CA PHE A 134 -3.43 3.68 -8.15
C PHE A 134 -1.97 3.48 -7.71
N GLU A 135 -1.55 4.19 -6.68
CA GLU A 135 -0.18 4.16 -6.19
C GLU A 135 -0.16 4.12 -4.66
N THR A 136 0.72 3.29 -4.10
CA THR A 136 1.05 3.32 -2.68
C THR A 136 2.48 3.83 -2.50
N LYS A 137 2.62 4.88 -1.71
CA LYS A 137 3.86 5.59 -1.43
C LYS A 137 4.20 5.44 0.04
N TYR A 138 5.48 5.25 0.33
CA TYR A 138 5.96 5.04 1.68
C TYR A 138 6.89 6.16 2.12
N SER A 139 6.69 6.63 3.35
CA SER A 139 7.60 7.57 4.00
C SER A 139 8.00 7.10 5.38
N PHE A 140 9.20 7.47 5.81
CA PHE A 140 9.65 7.23 7.18
C PHE A 140 9.09 8.29 8.16
N TRP A 141 8.75 9.48 7.65
CA TRP A 141 8.29 10.62 8.45
C TRP A 141 7.35 11.52 7.64
N PRO A 142 6.31 12.17 8.22
CA PRO A 142 5.31 12.91 7.45
C PRO A 142 5.87 14.11 6.71
N SER A 143 7.00 14.63 7.18
CA SER A 143 7.68 15.81 6.63
C SER A 143 8.82 15.48 5.67
N ILE A 144 9.17 14.20 5.49
CA ILE A 144 10.20 13.76 4.54
C ILE A 144 9.49 13.29 3.28
N THR A 145 9.91 13.85 2.14
CA THR A 145 9.41 13.47 0.80
C THR A 145 9.64 11.98 0.55
N THR A 146 8.72 11.40 -0.21
CA THR A 146 8.55 9.96 -0.47
C THR A 146 9.88 9.23 -0.72
N ILE A 147 10.13 8.16 0.02
CA ILE A 147 11.38 7.39 -0.07
C ILE A 147 11.22 6.17 -1.00
N TYR A 148 9.99 5.66 -1.16
CA TYR A 148 9.73 4.45 -1.94
C TYR A 148 8.32 4.44 -2.54
N LYS A 149 8.20 3.99 -3.80
CA LYS A 149 6.96 3.77 -4.54
C LYS A 149 6.71 2.27 -4.69
N ASP A 150 5.53 1.78 -4.34
CA ASP A 150 5.16 0.40 -4.63
C ASP A 150 4.74 0.23 -6.08
N ASN A 151 5.52 -0.54 -6.83
CA ASN A 151 5.17 -0.91 -8.20
C ASN A 151 4.42 -2.26 -8.25
N GLN A 152 4.16 -2.94 -7.12
CA GLN A 152 3.40 -4.20 -7.11
C GLN A 152 2.05 -4.14 -7.85
N PRO A 153 1.17 -3.14 -7.64
CA PRO A 153 -0.12 -3.11 -8.34
C PRO A 153 0.03 -2.92 -9.86
N GLU A 154 1.07 -2.21 -10.31
CA GLU A 154 1.37 -2.05 -11.73
C GLU A 154 1.89 -3.37 -12.34
N ILE A 155 2.72 -4.10 -11.60
CA ILE A 155 3.20 -5.44 -11.98
C ILE A 155 2.04 -6.44 -12.06
N GLU A 156 1.15 -6.45 -11.07
CA GLU A 156 -0.03 -7.34 -11.05
C GLU A 156 -0.98 -7.04 -12.20
N ARG A 157 -1.23 -5.76 -12.51
CA ARG A 157 -2.06 -5.36 -13.65
C ARG A 157 -1.41 -5.75 -14.99
N ALA A 158 -0.10 -5.57 -15.12
CA ALA A 158 0.64 -6.00 -16.30
C ALA A 158 0.56 -7.52 -16.49
N GLN A 159 0.67 -8.31 -15.41
CA GLN A 159 0.50 -9.76 -15.44
C GLN A 159 -0.91 -10.19 -15.82
N GLN A 160 -1.95 -9.50 -15.31
CA GLN A 160 -3.35 -9.78 -15.70
C GLN A 160 -3.60 -9.51 -17.18
N LEU A 161 -3.14 -8.37 -17.70
CA LEU A 161 -3.25 -8.04 -19.12
C LEU A 161 -2.48 -9.04 -19.99
N GLN A 162 -1.30 -9.46 -19.53
CA GLN A 162 -0.52 -10.49 -20.21
C GLN A 162 -1.28 -11.82 -20.26
N ALA A 163 -1.88 -12.26 -19.16
CA ALA A 163 -2.69 -13.47 -19.10
C ALA A 163 -3.94 -13.39 -19.99
N GLU A 164 -4.60 -12.24 -20.06
CA GLU A 164 -5.74 -12.01 -20.95
C GLU A 164 -5.34 -12.13 -22.43
N GLN A 165 -4.23 -11.51 -22.81
CA GLN A 165 -3.68 -11.61 -24.16
C GLN A 165 -3.29 -13.05 -24.52
N VAL A 166 -2.65 -13.77 -23.59
CA VAL A 166 -2.33 -15.20 -23.74
C VAL A 166 -3.61 -16.03 -23.95
N ASN A 167 -4.69 -15.78 -23.20
CA ASN A 167 -5.96 -16.47 -23.38
C ASN A 167 -6.60 -16.18 -24.75
N ILE A 168 -6.58 -14.94 -25.22
CA ILE A 168 -7.07 -14.59 -26.57
C ILE A 168 -6.27 -15.34 -27.65
N LEU A 169 -4.95 -15.42 -27.49
CA LEU A 169 -4.08 -16.17 -28.40
C LEU A 169 -4.36 -17.68 -28.34
N LYS A 170 -4.61 -18.24 -27.15
CA LYS A 170 -5.00 -19.65 -27.01
C LYS A 170 -6.25 -19.98 -27.82
N VAL A 171 -7.26 -19.11 -27.82
CA VAL A 171 -8.45 -19.31 -28.66
C VAL A 171 -8.09 -19.43 -30.15
N LYS A 172 -7.13 -18.63 -30.65
CA LYS A 172 -6.68 -18.70 -32.05
C LYS A 172 -5.96 -20.01 -32.40
N PHE A 173 -5.26 -20.63 -31.44
CA PHE A 173 -4.52 -21.87 -31.64
C PHE A 173 -5.26 -23.12 -31.16
N SER A 174 -6.47 -22.98 -30.64
CA SER A 174 -7.29 -24.07 -30.11
C SER A 174 -7.48 -25.24 -31.10
N ASN A 175 -7.56 -24.93 -32.40
CA ASN A 175 -7.73 -25.90 -33.48
C ASN A 175 -6.46 -26.64 -33.90
N LEU A 176 -5.27 -26.21 -33.43
CA LEU A 176 -4.01 -26.88 -33.77
C LEU A 176 -3.84 -28.19 -32.98
N THR A 177 -3.30 -29.20 -33.64
CA THR A 177 -2.93 -30.48 -33.02
C THR A 177 -1.67 -30.33 -32.14
N MET A 178 -1.43 -31.28 -31.24
CA MET A 178 -0.24 -31.24 -30.38
C MET A 178 1.07 -31.25 -31.17
N ASP A 179 1.14 -31.97 -32.28
CA ASP A 179 2.34 -32.05 -33.11
C ASP A 179 2.59 -30.75 -33.88
N GLU A 180 1.52 -30.08 -34.33
CA GLU A 180 1.61 -28.75 -34.95
C GLU A 180 2.05 -27.68 -33.95
N LEU A 181 1.57 -27.74 -32.70
CA LEU A 181 2.01 -26.85 -31.62
C LEU A 181 3.50 -27.05 -31.31
N LYS A 182 3.97 -28.31 -31.20
CA LYS A 182 5.39 -28.62 -30.98
C LYS A 182 6.27 -28.14 -32.13
N SER A 183 5.87 -28.40 -33.38
CA SER A 183 6.62 -27.96 -34.56
C SER A 183 6.71 -26.43 -34.69
N ARG A 184 5.68 -25.70 -34.22
CA ARG A 184 5.74 -24.22 -34.14
C ARG A 184 6.62 -23.77 -32.98
N LEU A 185 6.54 -24.43 -31.83
CA LEU A 185 7.42 -24.19 -30.68
C LEU A 185 8.88 -24.59 -30.91
N GLU A 186 9.24 -25.30 -31.97
CA GLU A 186 10.65 -25.49 -32.36
C GLU A 186 11.22 -24.26 -33.11
N ARG A 187 10.33 -23.41 -33.66
CA ARG A 187 10.65 -22.17 -34.37
C ARG A 187 10.45 -20.94 -33.49
N GLN A 188 10.80 -21.02 -32.21
CA GLN A 188 10.55 -19.96 -31.21
C GLN A 188 11.09 -18.58 -31.62
N LYS A 189 12.16 -18.53 -32.41
CA LYS A 189 12.77 -17.28 -32.89
C LYS A 189 11.86 -16.47 -33.82
N ASP A 190 10.83 -17.09 -34.38
CA ASP A 190 9.92 -16.45 -35.35
C ASP A 190 8.65 -15.91 -34.69
N TYR A 191 8.50 -16.07 -33.37
CA TYR A 191 7.26 -15.75 -32.64
C TYR A 191 7.51 -14.82 -31.46
N ASP A 192 6.55 -13.94 -31.19
CA ASP A 192 6.55 -13.13 -29.97
C ASP A 192 6.42 -13.99 -28.71
N GLU A 193 6.96 -13.51 -27.60
CA GLU A 193 6.97 -14.23 -26.32
C GLU A 193 5.55 -14.63 -25.85
N LEU A 194 4.55 -13.79 -26.08
CA LEU A 194 3.14 -14.07 -25.77
C LEU A 194 2.57 -15.23 -26.59
N LEU A 195 2.99 -15.37 -27.85
CA LEU A 195 2.57 -16.47 -28.72
C LEU A 195 3.17 -17.78 -28.24
N ILE A 196 4.44 -17.77 -27.83
CA ILE A 196 5.13 -18.92 -27.27
C ILE A 196 4.41 -19.37 -25.98
N MET A 197 4.17 -18.45 -25.04
CA MET A 197 3.47 -18.75 -23.78
C MET A 197 2.07 -19.33 -24.02
N ALA A 198 1.30 -18.77 -24.95
CA ALA A 198 -0.01 -19.29 -25.32
C ALA A 198 0.05 -20.72 -25.88
N MET A 199 1.02 -21.02 -26.74
CA MET A 199 1.21 -22.35 -27.30
C MET A 199 1.67 -23.37 -26.24
N GLU A 200 2.56 -22.99 -25.33
CA GLU A 200 3.03 -23.84 -24.24
C GLU A 200 1.92 -24.18 -23.22
N GLU A 201 1.09 -23.20 -22.85
CA GLU A 201 -0.06 -23.46 -21.97
C GLU A 201 -1.08 -24.39 -22.62
N LEU A 202 -1.42 -24.16 -23.90
CA LEU A 202 -2.30 -25.05 -24.67
C LEU A 202 -1.75 -26.47 -24.77
N LEU A 203 -0.43 -26.60 -24.95
CA LEU A 203 0.22 -27.90 -25.00
C LEU A 203 0.08 -28.64 -23.66
N LYS A 204 0.26 -27.92 -22.54
CA LYS A 204 0.03 -28.47 -21.20
C LYS A 204 -1.42 -28.91 -21.03
N GLU A 205 -2.38 -28.08 -21.39
CA GLU A 205 -3.82 -28.39 -21.27
C GLU A 205 -4.23 -29.62 -22.10
N LYS A 206 -3.70 -29.80 -23.31
CA LYS A 206 -3.99 -30.95 -24.17
C LYS A 206 -3.22 -32.22 -23.80
N SER A 207 -2.23 -32.12 -22.91
CA SER A 207 -1.43 -33.25 -22.43
C SER A 207 -2.02 -33.93 -21.18
N TYR A 208 -3.04 -33.33 -20.58
CA TYR A 208 -3.90 -33.91 -19.53
C TYR A 208 -5.17 -34.50 -20.14
#